data_AF-A0A0B2S165-F1
#
_entry.id   AF-A0A0B2S165-F1
#
_cell.length_a   1.000
_cell.length_b   1.000
_cell.length_c   1.000
_cell.angle_alpha   90.00
_cell.angle_beta   90.00
_cell.angle_gamma   90.00
#
_symmetry.space_group_name_H-M   'P 1'
#
loop_
_entity.id
_entity.type
_entity.pdbx_description
1 polymer ?
#
loop_
_entity_poly.entity_id
_entity_poly.type
_entity_poly.pdbx_seq_one_letter_code
_entity_poly.pdbx_strand_id
1 'polypeptide(L)'
;KGGLGIKDLRTFNTALLGKWRWDIFHRQKEPWAKVLICKYGAWRALEEGSRGCNDSTWWRDLITVQQQQQNVPLKRQTEWKVGRGDKFRFWEDPWINTELSLKEKFQRLYQISCHQKQLIQQLGTHTNTGREWQLNWRRHLFDSEIAMADSFLGDISQQQLHPLREDTWIWKPEPAGHYSTKSGYDLIWGELMEARQEQDYGAIWKLKIPTKTTVFTWRLLRDRLPTKQNL
;
A
#
# COMPACT_ATOMS: atom_id res chain seq x y z
N LYS A 1 -0.90 -24.35 -6.66
CA LYS A 1 -2.20 -24.64 -7.34
C LYS A 1 -2.73 -25.97 -6.82
N GLY A 2 -3.94 -26.01 -6.25
CA GLY A 2 -4.61 -27.29 -6.00
C GLY A 2 -5.06 -27.88 -7.33
N GLY A 3 -4.89 -29.19 -7.54
CA GLY A 3 -5.04 -29.88 -8.84
C GLY A 3 -6.43 -29.85 -9.50
N LEU A 4 -7.38 -29.09 -8.96
CA LEU A 4 -8.76 -28.96 -9.47
C LEU A 4 -9.02 -27.66 -10.25
N GLY A 5 -8.04 -26.74 -10.34
CA GLY A 5 -8.22 -25.48 -11.09
C GLY A 5 -9.14 -24.44 -10.44
N ILE A 6 -9.73 -24.75 -9.28
CA ILE A 6 -10.59 -23.83 -8.51
C ILE A 6 -9.72 -22.77 -7.82
N LYS A 7 -10.01 -21.49 -8.08
CA LYS A 7 -9.36 -20.35 -7.41
C LYS A 7 -9.90 -20.18 -6.00
N ASP A 8 -9.03 -19.79 -5.07
CA ASP A 8 -9.47 -19.40 -3.74
C ASP A 8 -10.24 -18.08 -3.81
N LEU A 9 -11.52 -18.13 -3.42
CA LEU A 9 -12.46 -17.00 -3.54
C LEU A 9 -12.00 -15.78 -2.74
N ARG A 10 -11.43 -15.99 -1.54
CA ARG A 10 -10.96 -14.88 -0.70
C ARG A 10 -9.79 -14.16 -1.39
N THR A 11 -8.79 -14.91 -1.81
CA THR A 11 -7.62 -14.41 -2.55
C THR A 11 -8.04 -13.71 -3.85
N PHE A 12 -9.00 -14.28 -4.58
CA PHE A 12 -9.53 -13.70 -5.82
C PHE A 12 -10.28 -12.39 -5.59
N ASN A 13 -11.11 -12.32 -4.55
CA ASN A 13 -11.80 -11.09 -4.15
C ASN A 13 -10.80 -10.00 -3.74
N THR A 14 -9.76 -10.35 -2.97
CA THR A 14 -8.68 -9.42 -2.61
C THR A 14 -7.97 -8.87 -3.85
N ALA A 15 -7.68 -9.71 -4.84
CA ALA A 15 -7.10 -9.26 -6.11
C ALA A 15 -8.04 -8.35 -6.93
N LEU A 16 -9.35 -8.63 -6.92
CA LEU A 16 -10.33 -7.73 -7.54
C LEU A 16 -10.36 -6.36 -6.87
N LEU A 17 -10.22 -6.32 -5.55
CA LEU A 17 -10.16 -5.07 -4.80
C LEU A 17 -8.87 -4.29 -5.08
N GLY A 18 -7.74 -4.98 -5.23
CA GLY A 18 -6.52 -4.38 -5.76
C GLY A 18 -6.75 -3.69 -7.11
N LYS A 19 -7.55 -4.30 -7.99
CA LYS A 19 -7.92 -3.71 -9.28
C LYS A 19 -8.75 -2.44 -9.10
N TRP A 20 -9.74 -2.44 -8.21
CA TRP A 20 -10.50 -1.24 -7.86
C TRP A 20 -9.62 -0.12 -7.34
N ARG A 21 -8.70 -0.42 -6.40
CA ARG A 21 -7.72 0.56 -5.90
C ARG A 21 -6.91 1.16 -7.04
N TRP A 22 -6.36 0.32 -7.90
CA TRP A 22 -5.56 0.73 -9.06
C TRP A 22 -6.34 1.62 -10.02
N ASP A 23 -7.58 1.23 -10.32
CA ASP A 23 -8.42 1.91 -11.29
C ASP A 23 -8.96 3.24 -10.74
N ILE A 24 -9.32 3.34 -9.45
CA ILE A 24 -9.68 4.62 -8.82
C ILE A 24 -8.53 5.64 -8.95
N PHE A 25 -7.28 5.18 -8.83
CA PHE A 25 -6.12 6.06 -8.95
C PHE A 25 -5.88 6.57 -10.38
N HIS A 26 -5.98 5.69 -11.39
CA HIS A 26 -5.65 6.01 -12.79
C HIS A 26 -6.84 6.52 -13.61
N ARG A 27 -8.06 6.05 -13.33
CA ARG A 27 -9.26 6.30 -14.13
C ARG A 27 -10.16 7.38 -13.52
N GLN A 28 -9.57 8.39 -12.89
CA GLN A 28 -10.31 9.47 -12.20
C GLN A 28 -11.28 10.26 -13.11
N LYS A 29 -11.10 10.17 -14.43
CA LYS A 29 -11.95 10.85 -15.43
C LYS A 29 -13.23 10.06 -15.75
N GLU A 30 -13.28 8.77 -15.44
CA GLU A 30 -14.45 7.92 -15.70
C GLU A 30 -15.62 8.26 -14.75
N PRO A 31 -16.89 8.17 -15.20
CA PRO A 31 -18.04 8.62 -14.40
C PRO A 31 -18.15 7.93 -13.03
N TRP A 32 -17.95 6.62 -12.97
CA TRP A 32 -18.02 5.88 -11.70
C TRP A 32 -16.92 6.33 -10.73
N ALA A 33 -15.71 6.57 -11.23
CA ALA A 33 -14.59 7.02 -10.40
C ALA A 33 -14.84 8.43 -9.87
N LYS A 34 -15.37 9.34 -10.70
CA LYS A 34 -15.78 10.69 -10.27
C LYS A 34 -16.80 10.64 -9.13
N VAL A 35 -17.83 9.80 -9.25
CA VAL A 35 -18.85 9.64 -8.20
C VAL A 35 -18.21 9.18 -6.88
N LEU A 36 -17.32 8.18 -6.94
CA LEU A 36 -16.63 7.69 -5.74
C LEU A 36 -15.71 8.76 -5.14
N ILE A 37 -14.92 9.45 -5.97
CA ILE A 37 -14.01 10.52 -5.54
C ILE A 37 -14.79 11.66 -4.88
N CYS A 38 -15.90 12.09 -5.47
CA CYS A 38 -16.73 13.17 -4.94
C CYS A 38 -17.42 12.77 -3.63
N LYS A 39 -17.89 11.52 -3.51
CA LYS A 39 -18.67 11.08 -2.35
C LYS A 39 -17.81 10.66 -1.16
N TYR A 40 -16.76 9.88 -1.41
CA TYR A 40 -15.95 9.25 -0.35
C TYR A 40 -14.52 9.78 -0.29
N GLY A 41 -14.12 10.58 -1.27
CA GLY A 41 -12.71 10.94 -1.48
C GLY A 41 -12.03 10.00 -2.46
N ALA A 42 -10.84 10.39 -2.89
CA ALA A 42 -10.05 9.62 -3.85
C ALA A 42 -9.46 8.33 -3.25
N TRP A 43 -8.55 7.69 -3.98
CA TRP A 43 -7.80 6.51 -3.55
C TRP A 43 -7.22 6.63 -2.13
N ARG A 44 -6.89 7.84 -1.68
CA ARG A 44 -6.35 8.12 -0.35
C ARG A 44 -7.35 7.83 0.77
N ALA A 45 -8.63 8.16 0.58
CA ALA A 45 -9.65 7.86 1.59
C ALA A 45 -9.82 6.35 1.79
N LEU A 46 -9.68 5.59 0.70
CA LEU A 46 -9.65 4.13 0.73
C LEU A 46 -8.41 3.60 1.46
N GLU A 47 -7.24 4.22 1.30
CA GLU A 47 -6.01 3.80 2.00
C GLU A 47 -5.97 4.18 3.48
N GLU A 48 -6.36 5.41 3.81
CA GLU A 48 -6.41 5.92 5.18
C GLU A 48 -7.58 5.32 5.97
N GLY A 49 -8.52 4.67 5.29
CA GLY A 49 -9.72 4.11 5.88
C GLY A 49 -10.57 5.16 6.58
N SER A 50 -10.63 6.37 6.01
CA SER A 50 -11.43 7.45 6.54
C SER A 50 -12.90 7.07 6.48
N ARG A 51 -13.56 7.01 7.65
CA ARG A 51 -14.98 6.65 7.79
C ARG A 51 -15.79 7.91 8.03
N GLY A 52 -16.65 8.25 7.09
CA GLY A 52 -17.69 9.25 7.24
C GLY A 52 -18.93 8.67 7.93
N CYS A 53 -19.65 9.52 8.68
CA CYS A 53 -20.94 9.16 9.28
C CYS A 53 -21.99 8.74 8.24
N ASN A 54 -21.87 9.25 7.00
CA ASN A 54 -22.80 9.02 5.90
C ASN A 54 -22.27 8.04 4.83
N ASP A 55 -21.22 7.27 5.14
CA ASP A 55 -20.69 6.30 4.20
C ASP A 55 -21.69 5.18 3.93
N SER A 56 -21.75 4.68 2.69
CA SER A 56 -22.59 3.52 2.40
C SER A 56 -22.02 2.26 3.08
N THR A 57 -22.87 1.28 3.36
CA THR A 57 -22.45 -0.04 3.84
C THR A 57 -21.38 -0.64 2.92
N TRP A 58 -21.60 -0.57 1.62
CA TRP A 58 -20.63 -1.01 0.61
C TRP A 58 -19.25 -0.34 0.76
N TRP A 59 -19.18 0.98 1.01
CA TRP A 59 -17.89 1.66 1.17
C TRP A 59 -17.19 1.25 2.48
N ARG A 60 -17.94 1.07 3.56
CA ARG A 60 -17.39 0.57 4.83
C ARG A 60 -16.85 -0.84 4.69
N ASP A 61 -17.55 -1.71 3.94
CA ASP A 61 -17.09 -3.05 3.64
C ASP A 61 -15.81 -3.01 2.80
N LEU A 62 -15.76 -2.13 1.80
CA LEU A 62 -14.59 -1.90 0.96
C LEU A 62 -13.36 -1.48 1.79
N ILE A 63 -13.51 -0.50 2.68
CA ILE A 63 -12.46 -0.08 3.62
C ILE A 63 -12.03 -1.26 4.50
N THR A 64 -12.98 -2.01 5.03
CA THR A 64 -12.70 -3.13 5.93
C THR A 64 -11.86 -4.18 5.22
N VAL A 65 -12.19 -4.53 3.97
CA VAL A 65 -11.38 -5.49 3.20
C VAL A 65 -10.02 -4.89 2.85
N GLN A 66 -9.95 -3.60 2.49
CA GLN A 66 -8.70 -2.91 2.19
C GLN A 66 -7.70 -2.87 3.35
N GLN A 67 -8.19 -2.91 4.59
CA GLN A 67 -7.38 -2.94 5.80
C GLN A 67 -6.96 -4.37 6.21
N GLN A 68 -7.45 -5.41 5.54
CA GLN A 68 -7.04 -6.79 5.83
C GLN A 68 -5.56 -7.02 5.47
N GLN A 69 -4.91 -7.90 6.24
CA GLN A 69 -3.51 -8.28 6.02
C GLN A 69 -3.25 -8.84 4.62
N GLN A 70 -4.24 -9.49 3.99
CA GLN A 70 -4.11 -10.02 2.64
C GLN A 70 -3.91 -8.94 1.55
N ASN A 71 -4.21 -7.67 1.85
CA ASN A 71 -3.98 -6.55 0.93
C ASN A 71 -2.60 -5.89 1.09
N VAL A 72 -1.86 -6.21 2.16
CA VAL A 72 -0.50 -5.68 2.39
C VAL A 72 0.45 -6.00 1.23
N PRO A 73 0.47 -7.22 0.66
CA PRO A 73 1.32 -7.55 -0.49
C PRO A 73 1.04 -6.66 -1.69
N LEU A 74 -0.25 -6.36 -1.95
CA LEU A 74 -0.64 -5.49 -3.06
C LEU A 74 -0.13 -4.06 -2.86
N LYS A 75 -0.17 -3.53 -1.63
CA LYS A 75 0.36 -2.19 -1.34
C LYS A 75 1.88 -2.17 -1.52
N ARG A 76 2.59 -3.16 -0.97
CA ARG A 76 4.06 -3.29 -1.06
C ARG A 76 4.57 -3.37 -2.49
N GLN A 77 3.84 -4.07 -3.36
CA GLN A 77 4.20 -4.24 -4.77
C GLN A 77 3.72 -3.10 -5.68
N THR A 78 3.13 -2.05 -5.11
CA THR A 78 2.77 -0.82 -5.81
C THR A 78 3.84 0.24 -5.60
N GLU A 79 4.50 0.65 -6.67
CA GLU A 79 5.51 1.70 -6.68
C GLU A 79 4.90 3.06 -7.01
N TRP A 80 5.44 4.11 -6.39
CA TRP A 80 5.00 5.49 -6.56
C TRP A 80 5.91 6.18 -7.56
N LYS A 81 5.35 6.62 -8.69
CA LYS A 81 6.10 7.36 -9.70
C LYS A 81 5.53 8.77 -9.83
N VAL A 82 6.27 9.73 -9.33
CA VAL A 82 5.86 11.13 -9.37
C VAL A 82 6.05 11.68 -10.78
N GLY A 83 5.02 12.38 -11.26
CA GLY A 83 5.07 13.23 -12.43
C GLY A 83 5.06 14.69 -11.97
N ARG A 84 3.88 15.29 -11.97
CA ARG A 84 3.63 16.69 -11.56
C ARG A 84 3.45 16.89 -10.05
N GLY A 85 3.17 15.82 -9.30
CA GLY A 85 3.06 15.84 -7.83
C GLY A 85 1.71 16.29 -7.28
N ASP A 86 0.63 16.18 -8.04
CA ASP A 86 -0.72 16.64 -7.67
C ASP A 86 -1.54 15.60 -6.90
N LYS A 87 -1.07 14.35 -6.80
CA LYS A 87 -1.77 13.27 -6.09
C LYS A 87 -1.09 12.85 -4.80
N PHE A 88 0.23 13.03 -4.74
CA PHE A 88 1.05 12.52 -3.65
C PHE A 88 1.35 13.61 -2.61
N ARG A 89 1.27 13.24 -1.33
CA ARG A 89 1.69 14.06 -0.19
C ARG A 89 3.19 13.99 -0.05
N PHE A 90 3.82 15.16 0.09
CA PHE A 90 5.27 15.26 0.13
C PHE A 90 5.90 14.47 1.28
N TRP A 91 5.34 14.57 2.48
CA TRP A 91 5.91 13.91 3.64
C TRP A 91 5.46 12.45 3.82
N GLU A 92 4.19 12.17 3.55
CA GLU A 92 3.55 10.93 4.01
C GLU A 92 3.60 9.80 2.98
N ASP A 93 3.77 10.10 1.69
CA ASP A 93 3.81 9.07 0.66
C ASP A 93 5.28 8.71 0.31
N PRO A 94 5.60 7.43 0.01
CA PRO A 94 6.97 6.98 -0.27
C PRO A 94 7.35 7.21 -1.73
N TRP A 95 7.53 8.48 -2.11
CA TRP A 95 7.72 8.89 -3.50
C TRP A 95 9.18 9.06 -3.96
N ILE A 96 10.15 9.01 -3.03
CA ILE A 96 11.59 9.11 -3.34
C ILE A 96 12.23 7.73 -3.41
N ASN A 97 12.08 6.93 -2.35
CA ASN A 97 12.79 5.66 -2.21
C ASN A 97 11.89 4.41 -2.29
N THR A 98 10.61 4.57 -2.60
CA THR A 98 9.57 3.51 -2.70
C THR A 98 9.32 2.67 -1.44
N GLU A 99 10.29 2.55 -0.54
CA GLU A 99 10.26 1.77 0.69
C GLU A 99 9.83 2.58 1.91
N LEU A 100 10.36 3.81 2.06
CA LEU A 100 10.09 4.68 3.19
C LEU A 100 9.67 6.07 2.72
N SER A 101 8.66 6.63 3.39
CA SER A 101 8.25 8.02 3.26
C SER A 101 9.25 8.96 3.92
N LEU A 102 9.25 10.23 3.51
CA LEU A 102 10.09 11.26 4.14
C LEU A 102 9.75 11.45 5.62
N LYS A 103 8.49 11.22 6.00
CA LYS A 103 8.03 11.24 7.39
C LYS A 103 8.66 10.13 8.23
N GLU A 104 8.82 8.93 7.68
CA GLU A 104 9.45 7.81 8.38
C GLU A 104 10.96 8.00 8.49
N LYS A 105 11.61 8.48 7.42
CA LYS A 105 13.06 8.72 7.42
C LYS A 105 13.47 9.93 8.26
N PHE A 106 12.68 11.02 8.22
CA PHE A 106 13.01 12.30 8.83
C PHE A 106 11.90 12.78 9.79
N GLN A 107 11.55 11.95 10.75
CA GLN A 107 10.43 12.18 11.67
C GLN A 107 10.51 13.52 12.43
N ARG A 108 11.71 13.93 12.85
CA ARG A 108 11.91 15.20 13.58
C ARG A 108 11.58 16.41 12.70
N LEU A 109 12.06 16.43 11.46
CA LEU A 109 11.73 17.49 10.50
C LEU A 109 10.24 17.50 10.18
N TYR A 110 9.64 16.33 9.97
CA TYR A 110 8.19 16.23 9.75
C TYR A 110 7.37 16.85 10.89
N GLN A 111 7.75 16.61 12.16
CA GLN A 111 7.03 17.13 13.32
C GLN A 111 7.00 18.67 13.37
N ILE A 112 8.09 19.31 12.93
CA ILE A 112 8.20 20.78 12.91
C ILE A 112 7.79 21.41 11.58
N SER A 113 7.47 20.61 10.56
CA SER A 113 6.96 21.10 9.27
C SER A 113 5.59 21.76 9.42
N CYS A 114 5.41 22.91 8.79
CA CYS A 114 4.10 23.55 8.65
C CYS A 114 3.21 22.82 7.62
N HIS A 115 3.80 21.99 6.76
CA HIS A 115 3.19 21.48 5.54
C HIS A 115 3.03 19.95 5.51
N GLN A 116 2.74 19.36 6.66
CA GLN A 116 2.71 17.90 6.86
C GLN A 116 1.83 17.14 5.86
N LYS A 117 0.68 17.71 5.48
CA LYS A 117 -0.32 17.07 4.59
C LYS A 117 -0.37 17.68 3.19
N GLN A 118 0.57 18.56 2.84
CA GLN A 118 0.58 19.21 1.53
C GLN A 118 1.05 18.26 0.42
N LEU A 119 0.54 18.51 -0.78
CA LEU A 119 0.93 17.78 -1.98
C LEU A 119 2.31 18.22 -2.43
N ILE A 120 3.02 17.33 -3.12
CA ILE A 120 4.36 17.61 -3.66
C ILE A 120 4.33 18.86 -4.54
N GLN A 121 3.33 18.97 -5.42
CA GLN A 121 3.18 20.10 -6.34
C GLN A 121 3.11 21.45 -5.61
N GLN A 122 2.45 21.48 -4.45
CA GLN A 122 2.20 22.69 -3.67
C GLN A 122 3.45 23.20 -2.93
N LEU A 123 4.43 22.31 -2.71
CA LEU A 123 5.61 22.58 -1.90
C LEU A 123 6.82 23.07 -2.68
N GLY A 124 6.66 23.38 -3.96
CA GLY A 124 7.76 23.96 -4.72
C GLY A 124 7.34 24.49 -6.08
N THR A 125 8.11 25.46 -6.54
CA THR A 125 7.93 26.11 -7.83
C THR A 125 9.02 25.65 -8.79
N HIS A 126 8.65 25.47 -10.05
CA HIS A 126 9.61 25.12 -11.09
C HIS A 126 10.28 26.40 -11.60
N THR A 127 11.60 26.49 -11.47
CA THR A 127 12.43 27.58 -11.97
C THR A 127 13.38 27.06 -13.04
N ASN A 128 14.07 27.97 -13.76
CA ASN A 128 14.97 27.60 -14.85
C ASN A 128 16.18 26.75 -14.38
N THR A 129 16.51 26.80 -13.09
CA THR A 129 17.64 26.11 -12.47
C THR A 129 17.24 24.82 -11.74
N GLY A 130 15.95 24.49 -11.69
CA GLY A 130 15.45 23.31 -11.02
C GLY A 130 14.13 23.55 -10.29
N ARG A 131 13.86 22.75 -9.26
CA ARG A 131 12.70 22.96 -8.39
C ARG A 131 13.15 23.63 -7.11
N GLU A 132 12.56 24.77 -6.80
CA GLU A 132 12.75 25.45 -5.54
C GLU A 132 11.68 24.99 -4.55
N TRP A 133 12.11 24.28 -3.51
CA TRP A 133 11.24 23.79 -2.45
C TRP A 133 10.95 24.89 -1.43
N GLN A 134 9.67 25.13 -1.16
CA GLN A 134 9.20 26.10 -0.17
C GLN A 134 8.88 25.38 1.15
N LEU A 135 9.90 25.18 1.96
CA LEU A 135 9.81 24.44 3.22
C LEU A 135 9.77 25.39 4.40
N ASN A 136 8.64 25.39 5.12
CA ASN A 136 8.44 26.22 6.31
C ASN A 136 8.42 25.36 7.56
N TRP A 137 9.24 25.76 8.54
CA TRP A 137 9.32 25.12 9.85
C TRP A 137 8.66 26.01 10.91
N ARG A 138 8.03 25.39 11.91
CA ARG A 138 7.38 26.09 13.04
C ARG A 138 8.37 26.77 13.99
N ARG A 139 9.65 26.40 13.90
CA ARG A 139 10.77 26.94 14.67
C ARG A 139 12.06 26.79 13.88
N HIS A 140 13.12 27.46 14.33
CA HIS A 140 14.47 27.22 13.82
C HIS A 140 14.94 25.80 14.12
N LEU A 141 15.78 25.27 13.24
CA LEU A 141 16.45 23.98 13.44
C LEU A 141 17.52 24.13 14.52
N PHE A 142 17.67 23.10 15.36
CA PHE A 142 18.79 23.00 16.28
C PHE A 142 20.02 22.45 15.57
N ASP A 143 21.22 22.67 16.11
CA ASP A 143 22.48 22.16 15.54
C ASP A 143 22.46 20.64 15.33
N SER A 144 21.81 19.91 16.24
CA SER A 144 21.63 18.46 16.14
C SER A 144 20.71 18.01 15.00
N GLU A 145 19.93 18.92 14.41
CA GLU A 145 19.02 18.67 13.29
C GLU A 145 19.62 19.10 11.94
N ILE A 146 20.70 19.88 11.93
CA ILE A 146 21.31 20.42 10.69
C ILE A 146 21.79 19.31 9.76
N ALA A 147 22.54 18.32 10.29
CA ALA A 147 23.03 17.21 9.47
C ALA A 147 21.88 16.37 8.88
N MET A 148 20.77 16.25 9.62
CA MET A 148 19.55 15.58 9.14
C MET A 148 18.88 16.39 8.01
N ALA A 149 18.81 17.71 8.17
CA ALA A 149 18.26 18.61 7.17
C ALA A 149 19.08 18.61 5.87
N ASP A 150 20.41 18.56 5.98
CA ASP A 150 21.31 18.46 4.83
C ASP A 150 21.08 17.15 4.05
N SER A 151 21.05 16.01 4.74
CA SER A 151 20.70 14.73 4.11
C SER A 151 19.31 14.75 3.45
N PHE A 152 18.33 15.38 4.11
CA PHE A 152 16.98 15.52 3.58
C PHE A 152 16.95 16.40 2.32
N LEU A 153 17.67 17.53 2.30
CA LEU A 153 17.78 18.39 1.12
C LEU A 153 18.50 17.67 -0.03
N GLY A 154 19.52 16.86 0.29
CA GLY A 154 20.19 15.96 -0.65
C GLY A 154 19.20 15.00 -1.32
N ASP A 155 18.36 14.31 -0.55
CA ASP A 155 17.37 13.37 -1.08
C ASP A 155 16.36 14.04 -2.03
N ILE A 156 15.81 15.20 -1.65
CA ILE A 156 14.75 15.86 -2.44
C ILE A 156 15.29 16.63 -3.65
N SER A 157 16.55 17.07 -3.61
CA SER A 157 17.17 17.84 -4.70
C SER A 157 17.50 16.96 -5.92
N GLN A 158 17.72 15.67 -5.71
CA GLN A 158 17.96 14.69 -6.78
C GLN A 158 16.71 14.39 -7.61
N GLN A 159 15.52 14.78 -7.12
CA GLN A 159 14.26 14.42 -7.75
C GLN A 159 13.82 15.45 -8.79
N GLN A 160 13.66 14.99 -10.03
CA GLN A 160 13.11 15.81 -11.12
C GLN A 160 11.62 15.53 -11.29
N LEU A 161 10.81 16.55 -11.03
CA LEU A 161 9.37 16.51 -11.30
C LEU A 161 9.10 16.98 -12.72
N HIS A 162 8.19 16.30 -13.40
CA HIS A 162 7.82 16.60 -14.77
C HIS A 162 6.39 17.16 -14.79
N PRO A 163 6.21 18.49 -14.93
CA PRO A 163 4.89 19.13 -14.83
C PRO A 163 3.85 18.60 -15.84
N LEU A 164 4.33 18.09 -16.98
CA LEU A 164 3.48 17.54 -18.05
C LEU A 164 3.14 16.06 -17.85
N ARG A 165 3.80 15.35 -16.92
CA ARG A 165 3.51 13.95 -16.63
C ARG A 165 2.55 13.85 -15.46
N GLU A 166 1.55 12.98 -15.57
CA GLU A 166 0.65 12.69 -14.45
C GLU A 166 1.36 11.78 -13.43
N ASP A 167 0.98 11.91 -12.16
CA ASP A 167 1.38 10.97 -11.11
C ASP A 167 0.78 9.58 -11.39
N THR A 168 1.63 8.55 -11.31
CA THR A 168 1.30 7.15 -11.66
C THR A 168 1.70 6.19 -10.56
N TRP A 169 0.94 5.11 -10.41
CA TRP A 169 1.45 3.92 -9.72
C TRP A 169 2.02 2.96 -10.75
N ILE A 170 3.07 2.23 -10.36
CA ILE A 170 3.66 1.15 -11.14
C ILE A 170 3.47 -0.15 -10.38
N TRP A 171 2.95 -1.16 -11.08
CA TRP A 171 2.79 -2.50 -10.53
C TRP A 171 4.06 -3.30 -10.77
N LYS A 172 4.90 -3.46 -9.73
CA LYS A 172 6.22 -4.12 -9.82
C LYS A 172 6.17 -5.56 -10.37
N PRO A 173 5.15 -6.39 -10.07
CA PRO A 173 5.09 -7.78 -10.54
C PRO A 173 4.86 -7.96 -12.04
N GLU A 174 4.42 -6.93 -12.77
CA GLU A 174 4.26 -6.99 -14.22
C GLU A 174 5.25 -6.08 -14.94
N PRO A 175 5.95 -6.55 -16.01
CA PRO A 175 6.87 -5.71 -16.77
C PRO A 175 6.20 -4.49 -17.41
N ALA A 176 4.92 -4.59 -17.75
CA ALA A 176 4.14 -3.46 -18.27
C ALA A 176 3.83 -2.40 -17.20
N GLY A 177 4.08 -2.70 -15.92
CA GLY A 177 3.80 -1.80 -14.81
C GLY A 177 2.32 -1.60 -14.52
N HIS A 178 1.43 -2.42 -15.11
CA HIS A 178 -0.01 -2.31 -14.94
C HIS A 178 -0.56 -3.41 -14.04
N TYR A 179 -1.52 -3.05 -13.19
CA TYR A 179 -2.18 -4.05 -12.35
C TYR A 179 -3.20 -4.87 -13.14
N SER A 180 -3.05 -6.20 -13.10
CA SER A 180 -4.11 -7.15 -13.46
C SER A 180 -4.56 -7.96 -12.25
N THR A 181 -5.83 -8.33 -12.22
CA THR A 181 -6.38 -9.20 -11.16
C THR A 181 -5.64 -10.55 -11.12
N LYS A 182 -5.13 -11.01 -12.26
CA LYS A 182 -4.36 -12.26 -12.33
C LYS A 182 -3.03 -12.14 -11.59
N SER A 183 -2.23 -11.10 -11.86
CA SER A 183 -0.94 -10.94 -11.19
C SER A 183 -1.10 -10.64 -9.71
N GLY A 184 -2.10 -9.84 -9.33
CA GLY A 184 -2.45 -9.63 -7.93
C GLY A 184 -2.83 -10.93 -7.21
N TYR A 185 -3.63 -11.78 -7.85
CA TYR A 185 -3.98 -13.10 -7.31
C TYR A 185 -2.75 -14.00 -7.17
N ASP A 186 -1.93 -14.09 -8.21
CA ASP A 186 -0.74 -14.95 -8.23
C ASP A 186 0.26 -14.52 -7.14
N LEU A 187 0.41 -13.21 -6.89
CA LEU A 187 1.22 -12.66 -5.81
C LEU A 187 0.70 -13.08 -4.42
N ILE A 188 -0.56 -12.79 -4.11
CA ILE A 188 -1.13 -13.11 -2.79
C ILE A 188 -1.12 -14.62 -2.57
N TRP A 189 -1.45 -15.38 -3.62
CA TRP A 189 -1.43 -16.83 -3.56
C TRP A 189 -0.03 -17.40 -3.36
N GLY A 190 0.99 -16.82 -4.00
CA GLY A 190 2.40 -17.17 -3.83
C GLY A 190 2.83 -17.04 -2.37
N GLU A 191 2.64 -15.85 -1.79
CA GLU A 191 3.00 -15.59 -0.39
C GLU A 191 2.23 -16.49 0.59
N LEU A 192 0.94 -16.77 0.31
CA LEU A 192 0.16 -17.69 1.12
C LEU A 192 0.69 -19.13 1.04
N MET A 193 1.21 -19.57 -0.10
CA MET A 193 1.80 -20.90 -0.24
C MET A 193 3.16 -20.99 0.46
N GLU A 194 3.99 -19.95 0.35
CA GLU A 194 5.28 -19.87 1.04
C GLU A 194 5.09 -19.91 2.56
N ALA A 195 4.20 -19.08 3.11
CA ALA A 195 3.86 -19.10 4.54
C ALA A 195 3.33 -20.47 5.02
N ARG A 196 2.65 -21.23 4.14
CA ARG A 196 2.19 -22.59 4.43
C ARG A 196 3.29 -23.65 4.32
N GLN A 197 4.31 -23.42 3.49
CA GLN A 197 5.47 -24.31 3.36
C GLN A 197 6.47 -24.12 4.49
N GLU A 198 6.66 -22.87 4.96
CA GLU A 198 7.51 -22.57 6.13
C GLU A 198 6.96 -23.18 7.42
N GLN A 199 5.65 -23.48 7.49
CA GLN A 199 5.09 -24.30 8.55
C GLN A 199 5.51 -25.77 8.36
N ASP A 200 6.76 -26.09 8.73
CA ASP A 200 7.27 -27.46 8.77
C ASP A 200 6.51 -28.30 9.80
N TYR A 201 5.46 -28.98 9.34
CA TYR A 201 4.71 -29.94 10.13
C TYR A 201 5.49 -31.24 10.38
N GLY A 202 6.70 -31.40 9.83
CA GLY A 202 7.57 -32.56 10.06
C GLY A 202 7.86 -32.80 11.53
N ALA A 203 7.92 -31.73 12.34
CA ALA A 203 8.04 -31.84 13.80
C ALA A 203 6.86 -32.58 14.45
N ILE A 204 5.63 -32.39 13.94
CA ILE A 204 4.42 -33.03 14.49
C ILE A 204 4.48 -34.55 14.29
N TRP A 205 4.96 -35.00 13.14
CA TRP A 205 5.09 -36.43 12.81
C TRP A 205 6.23 -37.13 13.56
N LYS A 206 7.16 -36.37 14.15
CA LYS A 206 8.26 -36.89 14.99
C LYS A 206 7.85 -37.04 16.45
N LEU A 207 6.70 -36.52 16.88
CA LEU A 207 6.22 -36.64 18.25
C LEU A 207 5.80 -38.09 18.55
N LYS A 208 6.25 -38.62 19.69
CA LYS A 208 5.83 -39.94 20.19
C LYS A 208 4.44 -39.88 20.85
N ILE A 209 3.42 -39.47 20.11
CA ILE A 209 2.03 -39.38 20.57
C ILE A 209 1.12 -40.26 19.70
N PRO A 210 -0.08 -40.66 20.17
CA PRO A 210 -1.00 -41.45 19.38
C PRO A 210 -1.32 -40.81 18.02
N THR A 211 -1.42 -41.63 16.96
CA THR A 211 -1.66 -41.16 15.59
C THR A 211 -2.91 -40.31 15.46
N LYS A 212 -3.97 -40.64 16.23
CA LYS A 212 -5.21 -39.85 16.27
C LYS A 212 -4.97 -38.41 16.74
N THR A 213 -4.12 -38.23 17.76
CA THR A 213 -3.73 -36.91 18.28
C THR A 213 -2.84 -36.18 17.30
N THR A 214 -1.90 -36.87 16.65
CA THR A 214 -1.03 -36.30 15.61
C THR A 214 -1.85 -35.75 14.43
N VAL A 215 -2.81 -36.55 13.93
CA VAL A 215 -3.72 -36.15 12.83
C VAL A 215 -4.64 -35.01 13.26
N PHE A 216 -5.15 -35.04 14.50
CA PHE A 216 -5.97 -33.96 15.04
C PHE A 216 -5.17 -32.65 15.14
N THR A 217 -3.97 -32.66 15.71
CA THR A 217 -3.09 -31.49 15.82
C THR A 217 -2.69 -30.95 14.45
N TRP A 218 -2.40 -31.83 13.49
CA TRP A 218 -2.14 -31.42 12.11
C TRP A 218 -3.36 -30.77 11.46
N ARG A 219 -4.57 -31.31 11.66
CA ARG A 219 -5.81 -30.69 11.16
C ARG A 219 -6.11 -29.36 11.87
N LEU A 220 -5.84 -29.27 13.16
CA LEU A 220 -5.98 -28.06 13.97
C LEU A 220 -5.08 -26.95 13.45
N LEU A 221 -3.78 -27.23 13.29
CA LEU A 221 -2.79 -26.26 12.81
C LEU A 221 -3.00 -25.83 11.36
N ARG A 222 -3.70 -26.65 10.57
CA ARG A 222 -4.12 -26.30 9.20
C ARG A 222 -5.48 -25.62 9.13
N ASP A 223 -6.11 -25.34 10.26
CA ASP A 223 -7.46 -24.79 10.37
C ASP A 223 -8.49 -25.59 9.55
N ARG A 224 -8.39 -26.93 9.62
CA ARG A 224 -9.25 -27.90 8.90
C ARG A 224 -10.12 -28.72 9.83
N LEU A 225 -10.29 -28.26 11.07
CA LEU A 225 -11.31 -28.82 11.94
C LEU A 225 -12.66 -28.18 11.60
N PRO A 226 -13.76 -28.96 11.58
CA PRO A 226 -15.10 -28.44 11.39
C PRO A 226 -15.49 -27.63 12.64
N THR A 227 -15.14 -26.36 12.64
CA THR A 227 -15.54 -25.35 13.63
C THR A 227 -16.60 -24.46 13.02
N LYS A 228 -17.33 -23.69 13.83
CA LYS A 228 -18.32 -22.71 13.33
C LYS A 228 -17.72 -21.67 12.36
N GLN A 229 -16.40 -21.46 12.40
CA GLN A 229 -15.67 -20.57 11.49
C GLN A 229 -15.21 -21.26 10.19
N ASN A 230 -15.17 -22.59 10.15
CA ASN A 230 -14.72 -23.44 9.03
C ASN A 230 -15.83 -24.32 8.43
N LEU A 231 -17.09 -24.04 8.77
CA LEU A 231 -18.29 -24.64 8.18
C LEU A 231 -18.84 -23.75 7.06
#